data_AF-A0A6G1VML7-F1
#
_entry.id   AF-A0A6G1VML7-F1
#
_cell.length_a   1.000
_cell.length_b   1.000
_cell.length_c   1.000
_cell.angle_alpha   90.00
_cell.angle_beta   90.00
_cell.angle_gamma   90.00
#
_symmetry.space_group_name_H-M   'P 1'
#
loop_
_entity.id
_entity.type
_entity.pdbx_description
1 polymer ?
#
loop_
_entity_poly.entity_id
_entity_poly.type
_entity_poly.pdbx_seq_one_letter_code
_entity_poly.pdbx_strand_id
1 'polypeptide(L)'
;MENKEKKGFWASLFSTKSNKCSCSAGYTVPAEKESTVVPVVDASKVKEIKVLGPGCAKCKSTYAVVENVVKNSGLGITVTKVDDIGEIMRYNIMSTPAIVINETVVMKGYVPSEAEVRNLLGL
;
A
#
# COMPACT_ATOMS: atom_id res chain seq x y z
N MET A 1 -34.11 -37.06 -17.27
CA MET A 1 -33.88 -35.61 -17.14
C MET A 1 -32.47 -35.34 -17.62
N GLU A 2 -32.33 -35.27 -18.95
CA GLU A 2 -31.16 -34.68 -19.59
C GLU A 2 -31.01 -33.24 -19.10
N ASN A 3 -29.82 -32.89 -18.64
CA ASN A 3 -29.36 -31.53 -18.84
C ASN A 3 -28.02 -31.55 -19.55
N LYS A 4 -28.04 -30.92 -20.72
CA LYS A 4 -27.04 -30.93 -21.76
C LYS A 4 -26.67 -29.47 -21.93
N GLU A 5 -25.58 -29.00 -21.34
CA GLU A 5 -25.01 -27.71 -21.75
C GLU A 5 -23.51 -27.62 -21.46
N LYS A 6 -22.70 -27.89 -22.48
CA LYS A 6 -21.98 -26.94 -23.35
C LYS A 6 -20.64 -26.48 -22.72
N LYS A 7 -19.54 -27.08 -23.15
CA LYS A 7 -18.62 -26.56 -24.19
C LYS A 7 -17.52 -25.65 -23.60
N GLY A 8 -16.34 -26.23 -23.45
CA GLY A 8 -15.16 -25.78 -24.21
C GLY A 8 -14.66 -24.35 -24.00
N PHE A 9 -14.31 -23.96 -22.77
CA PHE A 9 -13.51 -22.75 -22.52
C PHE A 9 -12.12 -23.06 -21.90
N TRP A 10 -11.70 -24.33 -21.89
CA TRP A 10 -10.45 -24.81 -21.29
C TRP A 10 -9.47 -25.35 -22.35
N ALA A 11 -9.41 -24.70 -23.51
CA ALA A 11 -8.55 -25.08 -24.64
C ALA A 11 -7.79 -23.89 -25.24
N SER A 12 -7.25 -23.01 -24.39
CA SER A 12 -6.15 -22.12 -24.79
C SER A 12 -5.01 -22.23 -23.78
N LEU A 13 -4.63 -23.47 -23.52
CA LEU A 13 -3.28 -23.87 -23.14
C LEU A 13 -2.52 -24.03 -24.48
N PHE A 14 -1.32 -23.45 -24.57
CA PHE A 14 -0.35 -23.58 -25.67
C PHE A 14 -0.59 -22.73 -26.93
N SER A 15 -0.16 -21.47 -26.87
CA SER A 15 0.54 -20.86 -28.01
C SER A 15 1.75 -20.10 -27.52
N THR A 16 2.84 -20.84 -27.36
CA THR A 16 4.20 -20.31 -27.30
C THR A 16 4.72 -20.15 -28.72
N LYS A 17 5.53 -19.10 -28.92
CA LYS A 17 6.50 -18.86 -30.02
C LYS A 17 6.00 -17.89 -31.11
N SER A 18 6.14 -16.57 -30.99
CA SER A 18 7.33 -15.70 -30.95
C SER A 18 7.70 -15.11 -32.31
N ASN A 19 7.82 -13.78 -32.30
CA ASN A 19 8.82 -12.92 -32.95
C ASN A 19 8.32 -11.92 -34.01
N LYS A 20 8.70 -10.67 -33.71
CA LYS A 20 9.26 -9.66 -34.61
C LYS A 20 8.32 -8.49 -34.95
N CYS A 21 8.26 -7.53 -34.02
CA CYS A 21 8.25 -6.12 -34.39
C CYS A 21 9.43 -5.44 -33.69
N SER A 22 10.47 -5.22 -34.49
CA SER A 22 11.64 -4.43 -34.16
C SER A 22 11.23 -2.97 -34.10
N CYS A 23 11.41 -2.29 -32.97
CA CYS A 23 11.55 -0.84 -32.89
C CYS A 23 12.38 -0.53 -31.64
N SER A 24 13.60 -0.10 -31.91
CA SER A 24 14.56 0.52 -31.01
C SER A 24 13.98 1.76 -30.34
N ALA A 25 13.90 1.74 -29.02
CA ALA A 25 14.07 2.93 -28.19
C ALA A 25 14.54 2.46 -26.82
N GLY A 26 15.86 2.41 -26.64
CA GLY A 26 16.42 2.43 -25.30
C GLY A 26 16.01 3.73 -24.64
N TYR A 27 15.44 3.64 -23.46
CA TYR A 27 15.39 4.77 -22.54
C TYR A 27 16.06 4.32 -21.25
N THR A 28 17.35 4.61 -21.22
CA THR A 28 18.10 4.92 -20.02
C THR A 28 17.24 5.84 -19.16
N VAL A 29 16.99 5.45 -17.92
CA VAL A 29 16.46 6.34 -16.89
C VAL A 29 17.68 6.84 -16.12
N PRO A 30 18.24 8.02 -16.46
CA PRO A 30 19.15 8.71 -15.57
C PRO A 30 18.38 9.24 -14.36
N ALA A 31 19.10 9.26 -13.26
CA ALA A 31 18.68 9.76 -11.97
C ALA A 31 18.14 11.21 -12.04
N GLU A 32 17.40 11.53 -10.97
CA GLU A 32 17.24 12.85 -10.34
C GLU A 32 16.28 13.91 -10.94
N LYS A 33 15.18 14.12 -10.17
CA LYS A 33 14.50 15.38 -9.76
C LYS A 33 13.06 15.62 -10.28
N GLU A 34 12.17 15.74 -9.29
CA GLU A 34 10.96 16.60 -9.23
C GLU A 34 9.86 16.29 -10.28
N SER A 35 8.68 15.75 -9.99
CA SER A 35 7.74 15.92 -8.88
C SER A 35 6.79 14.70 -8.89
N THR A 36 6.21 14.36 -7.74
CA THR A 36 5.21 13.27 -7.52
C THR A 36 5.66 11.80 -7.62
N VAL A 37 6.92 11.47 -7.28
CA VAL A 37 7.29 10.07 -7.01
C VAL A 37 7.08 9.81 -5.51
N VAL A 38 5.99 9.13 -5.17
CA VAL A 38 5.76 8.62 -3.81
C VAL A 38 6.96 7.76 -3.38
N PRO A 39 7.43 7.88 -2.13
CA PRO A 39 8.60 7.12 -1.68
C PRO A 39 8.19 5.66 -1.57
N VAL A 40 8.82 4.82 -2.40
CA VAL A 40 9.01 3.41 -2.08
C VAL A 40 9.77 3.38 -0.75
N VAL A 41 9.05 3.14 0.34
CA VAL A 41 9.65 3.05 1.66
C VAL A 41 10.53 1.81 1.70
N ASP A 42 11.85 2.00 1.78
CA ASP A 42 12.78 0.89 1.97
C ASP A 42 12.41 0.16 3.26
N ALA A 43 11.98 -1.10 3.14
CA ALA A 43 11.50 -1.95 4.25
C ALA A 43 12.45 -1.96 5.47
N SER A 44 13.74 -1.73 5.24
CA SER A 44 14.78 -1.73 6.26
C SER A 44 14.84 -0.46 7.13
N LYS A 45 14.04 0.57 6.86
CA LYS A 45 14.08 1.86 7.58
C LYS A 45 12.77 2.28 8.25
N VAL A 46 11.75 1.44 8.28
CA VAL A 46 10.51 1.77 9.00
C VAL A 46 10.74 1.66 10.51
N LYS A 47 10.70 2.79 11.23
CA LYS A 47 10.89 2.85 12.69
C LYS A 47 9.66 3.36 13.42
N GLU A 48 8.91 4.27 12.80
CA GLU A 48 7.73 4.88 13.41
C GLU A 48 6.55 4.87 12.42
N ILE A 49 5.38 4.47 12.92
CA ILE A 49 4.11 4.56 12.21
C ILE A 49 3.17 5.41 13.06
N LYS A 50 2.63 6.48 12.49
CA LYS A 50 1.59 7.30 13.13
C LYS A 50 0.26 7.07 12.44
N VAL A 51 -0.77 6.79 13.22
CA VAL A 51 -2.15 6.70 12.73
C VAL A 51 -2.85 7.98 13.13
N LEU A 52 -3.12 8.82 12.12
CA LEU A 52 -3.79 10.11 12.25
C LEU A 52 -5.30 9.91 12.15
N GLY A 53 -6.02 10.26 13.21
CA GLY A 53 -7.47 10.32 13.16
C GLY A 53 -8.12 10.67 14.49
N PRO A 54 -9.23 11.43 14.49
CA PRO A 54 -9.90 11.94 15.68
C PRO A 54 -10.64 10.87 16.51
N GLY A 55 -10.30 9.59 16.36
CA GLY A 55 -10.87 8.50 17.17
C GLY A 55 -12.17 7.87 16.64
N CYS A 56 -12.51 8.11 15.37
CA CYS A 56 -13.64 7.49 14.69
C CYS A 56 -13.58 5.94 14.68
N ALA A 57 -14.71 5.25 14.50
CA ALA A 57 -14.74 3.77 14.47
C ALA A 57 -13.76 3.18 13.44
N LYS A 58 -13.71 3.77 12.22
CA LYS A 58 -12.76 3.41 11.17
C LYS A 58 -11.30 3.60 11.59
N CYS A 59 -11.01 4.70 12.29
CA CYS A 59 -9.70 5.06 12.78
C CYS A 59 -9.17 4.01 13.78
N LYS A 60 -10.05 3.52 14.67
CA LYS A 60 -9.73 2.45 15.63
C LYS A 60 -9.44 1.12 14.91
N SER A 61 -10.24 0.77 13.90
CA SER A 61 -10.00 -0.42 13.08
C SER A 61 -8.65 -0.36 12.38
N THR A 62 -8.31 0.78 11.75
CA THR A 62 -7.00 0.98 11.11
C THR A 62 -5.85 0.77 12.09
N TYR A 63 -5.94 1.37 13.29
CA TYR A 63 -4.91 1.20 14.32
C TYR A 63 -4.73 -0.27 14.72
N ALA A 64 -5.83 -1.00 14.93
CA ALA A 64 -5.77 -2.42 15.28
C ALA A 64 -5.12 -3.29 14.19
N VAL A 65 -5.45 -3.03 12.91
CA VAL A 65 -4.84 -3.73 11.76
C VAL A 65 -3.33 -3.46 11.71
N VAL A 66 -2.91 -2.20 11.83
CA VAL A 66 -1.50 -1.81 11.83
C VAL A 66 -0.75 -2.46 12.99
N GLU A 67 -1.30 -2.41 14.20
CA GLU A 67 -0.71 -3.00 15.39
C GLU A 67 -0.52 -4.51 15.25
N ASN A 68 -1.53 -5.22 14.72
CA ASN A 68 -1.44 -6.66 14.46
C ASN A 68 -0.33 -7.02 13.46
N VAL A 69 -0.21 -6.26 12.37
CA VAL A 69 0.84 -6.50 11.38
C VAL A 69 2.22 -6.23 11.97
N VAL A 70 2.40 -5.13 12.71
CA VAL A 70 3.68 -4.82 13.38
C VAL A 70 4.06 -5.91 14.39
N LYS A 71 3.12 -6.37 15.22
CA LYS A 71 3.32 -7.46 16.17
C LYS A 71 3.74 -8.76 15.47
N ASN A 72 3.11 -9.10 14.35
CA ASN A 72 3.43 -10.31 13.58
C ASN A 72 4.80 -10.21 12.88
N SER A 73 5.21 -8.99 12.51
CA SER A 73 6.47 -8.77 11.80
C SER A 73 7.70 -8.93 12.69
N GLY A 74 7.54 -8.84 14.01
CA GLY A 74 8.65 -8.87 14.97
C GLY A 74 9.62 -7.70 14.83
N LEU A 75 9.27 -6.68 14.04
CA LEU A 75 10.06 -5.47 13.84
C LEU A 75 9.80 -4.51 15.02
N GLY A 76 10.86 -3.89 15.54
CA GLY A 76 10.79 -2.90 16.62
C GLY A 76 10.21 -1.55 16.17
N ILE A 77 9.04 -1.56 15.56
CA ILE A 77 8.35 -0.39 15.02
C ILE A 77 7.47 0.20 16.10
N THR A 78 7.58 1.52 16.32
CA THR A 78 6.72 2.26 17.23
C THR A 78 5.43 2.67 16.53
N VAL A 79 4.28 2.31 17.08
CA VAL A 79 2.97 2.73 16.56
C VAL A 79 2.39 3.80 17.47
N THR A 80 2.20 5.00 16.95
CA THR A 80 1.66 6.15 17.68
C THR A 80 0.28 6.52 17.14
N LYS A 81 -0.70 6.69 18.02
CA LYS A 81 -2.01 7.22 17.64
C LYS A 81 -2.02 8.72 17.83
N VAL A 82 -2.32 9.46 16.78
CA VAL A 82 -2.43 10.92 16.82
C VAL A 82 -3.89 11.30 16.63
N ASP A 83 -4.50 11.79 17.70
CA ASP A 83 -5.88 12.31 17.71
C ASP A 83 -5.94 13.84 17.83
N ASP A 84 -4.79 14.50 17.96
CA ASP A 84 -4.71 15.96 17.97
C ASP A 84 -5.01 16.53 16.58
N ILE A 85 -6.06 17.35 16.52
CA ILE A 85 -6.51 17.99 15.26
C ILE A 85 -5.42 18.91 14.70
N GLY A 86 -4.66 19.58 15.56
CA GLY A 86 -3.57 20.48 15.16
C GLY A 86 -2.45 19.72 14.44
N GLU A 87 -2.05 18.56 14.95
CA GLU A 87 -1.08 17.69 14.25
C GLU A 87 -1.62 17.20 12.90
N ILE A 88 -2.87 16.76 12.84
CA ILE A 88 -3.50 16.30 11.58
C ILE A 88 -3.50 17.40 10.52
N MET A 89 -3.80 18.65 10.91
CA MET A 89 -3.77 19.81 10.02
C MET A 89 -2.35 20.13 9.51
N ARG A 90 -1.31 19.94 10.34
CA ARG A 90 0.09 20.13 9.91
C ARG A 90 0.48 19.17 8.78
N TYR A 91 -0.08 17.98 8.76
CA TYR A 91 0.10 17.00 7.69
C TYR A 91 -0.82 17.26 6.47
N ASN A 92 -1.60 18.35 6.47
CA ASN A 92 -2.53 18.74 5.40
C ASN A 92 -3.52 17.62 5.01
N ILE A 93 -3.99 16.87 6.02
CA ILE A 93 -4.88 15.72 5.82
C ILE A 93 -6.33 16.18 5.94
N MET A 94 -7.00 16.23 4.79
CA MET A 94 -8.44 16.52 4.70
C MET A 94 -9.31 15.27 4.96
N SER A 95 -8.74 14.07 4.71
CA SER A 95 -9.46 12.80 4.78
C SER A 95 -8.79 11.85 5.77
N THR A 96 -9.36 11.76 6.97
CA THR A 96 -8.99 10.77 7.98
C THR A 96 -9.84 9.51 7.84
N PRO A 97 -9.32 8.31 8.15
CA PRO A 97 -8.03 8.03 8.78
C PRO A 97 -6.86 8.15 7.80
N ALA A 98 -5.69 8.47 8.33
CA ALA A 98 -4.45 8.49 7.56
C ALA A 98 -3.31 7.79 8.29
N ILE A 99 -2.39 7.24 7.51
CA ILE A 99 -1.23 6.50 8.01
C ILE A 99 0.02 7.22 7.54
N VAL A 100 0.91 7.43 8.49
CA VAL A 100 2.19 8.10 8.31
C VAL A 100 3.28 7.12 8.71
N ILE A 101 4.29 6.96 7.87
CA ILE A 101 5.46 6.13 8.14
C ILE A 101 6.68 7.06 8.12
N ASN A 102 7.44 7.10 9.22
CA ASN A 102 8.60 7.99 9.37
C ASN A 102 8.30 9.43 8.91
N GLU A 103 7.22 10.02 9.44
CA GLU A 103 6.74 11.37 9.12
C GLU A 103 6.24 11.59 7.67
N THR A 104 6.20 10.54 6.85
CA THR A 104 5.67 10.59 5.48
C THR A 104 4.26 10.01 5.40
N VAL A 105 3.31 10.75 4.84
CA VAL A 105 1.94 10.25 4.60
C VAL A 105 1.96 9.23 3.46
N VAL A 106 1.65 7.98 3.78
CA VAL A 106 1.60 6.88 2.80
C VAL A 106 0.19 6.56 2.33
N MET A 107 -0.81 6.82 3.18
CA MET A 107 -2.21 6.49 2.91
C MET A 107 -3.14 7.50 3.57
N LYS A 108 -4.25 7.84 2.89
CA LYS A 108 -5.29 8.74 3.40
C LYS A 108 -6.69 8.32 2.96
N GLY A 109 -7.66 8.45 3.86
CA GLY A 109 -9.09 8.42 3.55
C GLY A 109 -9.78 7.05 3.58
N TYR A 110 -9.08 5.96 3.91
CA TYR A 110 -9.69 4.62 3.99
C TYR A 110 -9.04 3.72 5.04
N VAL A 111 -9.72 2.61 5.37
CA VAL A 111 -9.24 1.58 6.29
C VAL A 111 -8.48 0.55 5.47
N PRO A 112 -7.16 0.37 5.68
CA PRO A 112 -6.40 -0.63 4.94
C PRO A 112 -6.75 -2.06 5.39
N SER A 113 -6.51 -2.99 4.48
CA SER A 113 -6.41 -4.41 4.79
C SER A 113 -5.04 -4.78 5.36
N GLU A 114 -4.94 -5.91 6.06
CA GLU A 114 -3.65 -6.41 6.58
C GLU A 114 -2.61 -6.59 5.46
N ALA A 115 -3.04 -7.04 4.28
CA ALA A 115 -2.17 -7.25 3.13
C ALA A 115 -1.58 -5.93 2.61
N GLU A 116 -2.39 -4.86 2.55
CA GLU A 116 -1.90 -3.53 2.18
C GLU A 116 -0.90 -2.99 3.20
N VAL A 117 -1.16 -3.15 4.50
CA VAL A 117 -0.22 -2.72 5.53
C VAL A 117 1.10 -3.48 5.41
N ARG A 118 1.07 -4.80 5.15
CA ARG A 118 2.29 -5.58 4.89
C ARG A 118 3.04 -5.07 3.67
N ASN A 119 2.32 -4.80 2.57
CA ASN A 119 2.92 -4.26 1.36
C ASN A 119 3.56 -2.87 1.60
N LEU A 120 2.90 -2.00 2.36
CA LEU A 120 3.44 -0.70 2.79
C LEU A 120 4.68 -0.82 3.67
N LEU A 121 4.84 -1.92 4.40
CA LEU A 121 6.03 -2.20 5.20
C LEU A 121 7.10 -2.99 4.42
N GLY A 122 6.81 -3.41 3.19
CA GLY A 122 7.68 -4.23 2.35
C GLY A 122 7.81 -5.68 2.82
N LEU A 123 6.74 -6.24 3.41
CA LEU A 123 6.62 -7.62 3.89
C LEU A 123 5.81 -8.51 2.93
#